data_AF-A0A7Y5XXK5-F1
#
_entry.id   AF-A0A7Y5XXK5-F1
#
_cell.length_a   1.000
_cell.length_b   1.000
_cell.length_c   1.000
_cell.angle_alpha   90.00
_cell.angle_beta   90.00
_cell.angle_gamma   90.00
#
_symmetry.space_group_name_H-M   'P 1'
#
loop_
_entity.id
_entity.type
_entity.pdbx_description
1 polymer ?
#
loop_
_entity_poly.entity_id
_entity_poly.type
_entity_poly.pdbx_seq_one_letter_code
_entity_poly.pdbx_strand_id
1 'polypeptide(L)'
;MSELGLFPLGIVLLPSEQIPLHIFEDRYQELIAECLELEQEFGLVFADDEGLREVGTRAAVTEVLDRFEDGRLNIVAEGRERFRLVELTEGRSFQT
;
A
#
# COMPACT_ATOMS: atom_id res chain seq x y z
N MET A 1 -12.80 10.24 10.56
CA MET A 1 -12.40 9.60 9.29
C MET A 1 -10.90 9.37 9.39
N SER A 2 -10.42 8.18 9.06
CA SER A 2 -8.99 7.83 9.12
C SER A 2 -8.38 7.99 7.73
N GLU A 3 -7.28 8.72 7.61
CA GLU A 3 -6.46 8.77 6.39
C GLU A 3 -5.70 7.45 6.25
N LEU A 4 -5.53 6.96 5.02
CA LEU A 4 -4.90 5.67 4.73
C LEU A 4 -3.99 5.84 3.52
N GLY A 5 -2.68 5.64 3.67
CA GLY A 5 -1.77 5.73 2.54
C GLY A 5 -2.11 4.73 1.45
N LEU A 6 -2.20 5.18 0.19
CA LEU A 6 -2.66 4.38 -0.93
C LEU A 6 -1.49 3.86 -1.76
N PHE A 7 -1.60 2.60 -2.15
CA PHE A 7 -0.71 1.90 -3.06
C PHE A 7 -1.51 1.45 -4.30
N PRO A 8 -1.53 2.26 -5.36
CA PRO A 8 -2.14 1.89 -6.64
C PRO A 8 -1.37 0.75 -7.31
N LEU A 9 -2.08 -0.29 -7.75
CA LEU A 9 -1.46 -1.42 -8.45
C LEU A 9 -2.42 -2.04 -9.48
N GLY A 10 -1.91 -2.59 -10.57
CA GLY A 10 -2.71 -3.21 -11.64
C GLY A 10 -3.33 -4.57 -11.29
N ILE A 11 -3.50 -4.88 -10.00
CA ILE A 11 -4.07 -6.13 -9.51
C ILE A 11 -4.94 -5.85 -8.28
N VAL A 12 -5.87 -6.78 -8.01
CA VAL A 12 -6.72 -6.74 -6.81
C VAL A 12 -6.14 -7.70 -5.78
N LEU A 13 -5.97 -7.22 -4.55
CA LEU A 13 -5.67 -8.06 -3.39
C LEU A 13 -6.96 -8.42 -2.67
N LEU A 14 -7.21 -9.70 -2.42
CA LEU A 14 -8.37 -10.15 -1.64
C LEU A 14 -8.05 -10.21 -0.14
N PRO A 15 -9.08 -10.11 0.73
CA PRO A 15 -8.91 -10.38 2.16
C PRO A 15 -8.26 -11.75 2.41
N SER A 16 -7.29 -11.79 3.34
CA SER A 16 -6.48 -12.96 3.69
C SER A 16 -5.53 -13.48 2.61
N GLU A 17 -5.53 -12.89 1.40
CA GLU A 17 -4.55 -13.21 0.37
C GLU A 17 -3.21 -12.55 0.71
N GLN A 18 -2.11 -13.22 0.36
CA GLN A 18 -0.76 -12.69 0.53
C GLN A 18 -0.13 -12.42 -0.83
N ILE A 19 0.61 -11.32 -0.92
CA ILE A 19 1.31 -10.93 -2.12
C ILE A 19 2.72 -10.43 -1.84
N PRO A 20 3.75 -10.91 -2.57
CA PRO A 20 5.06 -10.30 -2.55
C PRO A 20 5.07 -8.99 -3.35
N LEU A 21 5.65 -7.94 -2.77
CA LEU A 21 5.81 -6.64 -3.43
C LEU A 21 7.28 -6.22 -3.44
N HIS A 22 7.75 -5.75 -4.60
CA HIS A 22 9.02 -5.04 -4.73
C HIS A 22 8.77 -3.54 -4.69
N ILE A 23 9.26 -2.87 -3.66
CA ILE A 23 9.06 -1.45 -3.41
C ILE A 23 10.32 -0.71 -3.83
N PHE A 24 10.20 0.08 -4.89
CA PHE A 24 11.35 0.80 -5.46
C PHE A 24 11.10 2.29 -5.70
N GLU A 25 9.85 2.75 -5.80
CA GLU A 25 9.56 4.17 -5.90
C GLU A 25 9.65 4.85 -4.53
N ASP A 26 10.36 5.97 -4.45
CA ASP A 26 10.66 6.69 -3.19
C ASP A 26 9.41 6.96 -2.34
N ARG A 27 8.30 7.40 -2.96
CA ARG A 27 7.02 7.62 -2.26
C ARG A 27 6.48 6.38 -1.57
N TYR A 28 6.66 5.21 -2.16
CA TYR A 28 6.17 3.96 -1.56
C TYR A 28 7.18 3.38 -0.59
N GLN A 29 8.48 3.67 -0.74
CA GLN A 29 9.46 3.39 0.31
C GLN A 29 9.08 4.16 1.59
N GLU A 30 8.68 5.43 1.49
CA GLU A 30 8.20 6.23 2.62
C GLU A 30 6.92 5.65 3.23
N LEU A 31 5.91 5.33 2.41
CA LEU A 31 4.67 4.70 2.87
C LEU A 31 4.94 3.41 3.67
N ILE A 32 5.73 2.50 3.10
CA ILE A 32 6.00 1.20 3.72
C ILE A 32 6.88 1.35 4.97
N ALA A 33 7.82 2.30 4.98
CA ALA A 33 8.60 2.61 6.18
C ALA A 33 7.69 3.06 7.33
N GLU A 34 6.73 3.94 7.06
CA GLU A 34 5.76 4.40 8.06
C GLU A 34 4.83 3.27 8.53
N CYS A 35 4.36 2.41 7.62
CA CYS A 35 3.59 1.21 7.97
C CYS A 35 4.35 0.30 8.94
N LEU A 36 5.65 0.11 8.72
CA LEU A 36 6.50 -0.71 9.58
C LEU A 36 6.81 -0.04 10.92
N GLU A 37 7.01 1.28 10.95
CA GLU A 37 7.32 2.03 12.18
C GLU A 37 6.11 2.18 13.10
N LEU A 38 4.93 2.45 12.51
CA LEU A 38 3.69 2.71 13.26
C LEU A 38 2.78 1.48 13.38
N GLU A 39 3.21 0.32 12.88
CA GLU A 39 2.42 -0.92 12.82
C GLU A 39 1.03 -0.71 12.16
N GLN A 40 0.99 0.10 11.11
CA GLN A 40 -0.25 0.49 10.42
C GLN A 40 -0.42 -0.18 9.06
N GLU A 41 -1.67 -0.27 8.64
CA GLU A 41 -2.07 -0.78 7.32
C GLU A 41 -1.95 0.33 6.26
N PHE A 42 -1.82 -0.07 5.00
CA PHE A 42 -1.98 0.80 3.82
C PHE A 42 -3.12 0.30 2.93
N GLY A 43 -3.59 1.11 2.00
CA GLY A 43 -4.66 0.74 1.07
C GLY A 43 -4.13 0.30 -0.27
N LEU A 44 -4.23 -0.98 -0.61
CA LEU A 44 -3.97 -1.45 -1.98
C LEU A 44 -5.23 -1.27 -2.83
N VAL A 45 -5.10 -0.51 -3.92
CA VAL A 45 -6.22 -0.14 -4.78
C VAL A 45 -5.89 -0.46 -6.23
N PHE A 46 -6.85 -1.05 -6.94
CA PHE A 46 -6.67 -1.29 -8.36
C PHE A 46 -6.57 0.04 -9.12
N ALA A 47 -5.54 0.16 -9.95
CA ALA A 47 -5.35 1.29 -10.86
C ALA A 47 -4.87 0.82 -12.23
N ASP A 48 -5.44 1.41 -13.26
CA ASP A 48 -5.09 1.21 -14.66
C ASP A 48 -5.17 2.54 -15.43
N ASP A 49 -5.20 2.49 -16.77
CA ASP A 49 -5.31 3.66 -17.63
C ASP A 49 -6.62 4.44 -17.44
N GLU A 50 -7.66 3.82 -16.87
CA GLU A 50 -8.93 4.47 -16.52
C GLU A 50 -8.88 5.13 -15.13
N GLY A 51 -7.78 4.95 -14.39
CA GLY A 51 -7.51 5.57 -13.11
C GLY A 51 -7.76 4.65 -11.91
N LEU A 52 -7.84 5.26 -10.72
CA LEU A 52 -7.97 4.58 -9.45
C LEU A 52 -9.41 4.11 -9.20
N ARG A 53 -9.61 2.88 -8.74
CA ARG A 53 -10.93 2.38 -8.35
C ARG A 53 -11.32 2.86 -6.96
N GLU A 54 -12.61 3.04 -6.72
CA GLU A 54 -13.12 3.54 -5.44
C GLU A 54 -13.06 2.51 -4.30
N VAL A 55 -12.86 1.23 -4.61
CA VAL A 55 -12.82 0.14 -3.61
C VAL A 55 -11.46 -0.51 -3.65
N GLY A 56 -10.83 -0.60 -2.47
CA GLY A 56 -9.55 -1.26 -2.27
C GLY A 56 -9.58 -2.19 -1.07
N THR A 57 -8.42 -2.78 -0.79
CA THR A 57 -8.20 -3.70 0.33
C THR A 57 -7.10 -3.11 1.20
N ARG A 58 -7.37 -3.00 2.50
CA ARG A 58 -6.32 -2.67 3.47
C ARG A 58 -5.31 -3.81 3.49
N ALA A 59 -4.03 -3.47 3.53
CA ALA A 59 -2.94 -4.41 3.48
C ALA A 59 -1.99 -4.14 4.65
N ALA A 60 -1.58 -5.20 5.33
CA ALA A 60 -0.58 -5.14 6.38
C ALA A 60 0.71 -5.80 5.88
N VAL A 61 1.86 -5.20 6.15
CA VAL A 61 3.15 -5.86 5.90
C VAL A 61 3.32 -6.98 6.93
N THR A 62 3.37 -8.23 6.47
CA THR A 62 3.53 -9.40 7.35
C THR A 62 4.98 -9.84 7.44
N GLU A 63 5.78 -9.57 6.40
CA GLU A 63 7.19 -9.95 6.34
C GLU A 63 8.00 -8.95 5.51
N VAL A 64 9.23 -8.67 5.94
CA VAL A 64 10.23 -7.97 5.13
C VAL A 64 11.26 -8.99 4.69
N LEU A 65 11.25 -9.32 3.41
CA LEU A 65 12.12 -10.35 2.81
C LEU A 65 13.54 -9.80 2.61
N ASP A 66 13.65 -8.60 2.05
CA ASP A 66 14.94 -7.95 1.77
C ASP A 66 14.89 -6.45 2.07
N ARG A 67 16.00 -5.92 2.56
CA ARG A 67 16.29 -4.48 2.65
C ARG A 67 17.55 -4.19 1.86
N PHE A 68 17.45 -3.32 0.86
CA PHE A 68 18.57 -2.95 0.01
C PHE A 68 19.25 -1.68 0.56
N GLU A 69 20.54 -1.48 0.25
CA GLU A 69 21.31 -0.31 0.69
C GLU A 69 20.77 1.02 0.12
N ASP A 70 20.05 0.95 -0.99
CA ASP A 70 19.43 2.09 -1.68
C ASP A 70 17.99 2.40 -1.21
N GLY A 71 17.52 1.75 -0.15
CA GLY A 71 16.19 1.97 0.44
C GLY A 71 15.07 1.09 -0.13
N ARG A 72 15.34 0.35 -1.22
CA ARG A 72 14.35 -0.59 -1.77
C ARG A 72 14.02 -1.69 -0.77
N LEU A 73 12.83 -2.27 -0.92
CA LEU A 73 12.32 -3.33 -0.06
C LEU A 73 11.69 -4.45 -0.88
N ASN A 74 11.89 -5.69 -0.47
CA ASN A 74 10.99 -6.78 -0.81
C ASN A 74 10.15 -7.10 0.43
N ILE A 75 8.83 -7.09 0.30
CA ILE A 75 7.91 -7.37 1.41
C ILE A 75 6.88 -8.42 1.02
N VAL A 76 6.27 -9.05 2.02
CA VAL A 76 4.99 -9.74 1.89
C VAL A 76 3.92 -8.88 2.53
N ALA A 77 2.84 -8.61 1.79
CA ALA A 77 1.66 -7.93 2.29
C ALA A 77 0.47 -8.89 2.33
N GLU A 78 -0.34 -8.82 3.38
CA GLU A 78 -1.57 -9.60 3.54
C GLU A 78 -2.80 -8.70 3.50
N GLY A 79 -3.80 -9.10 2.72
CA GLY A 79 -5.09 -8.42 2.63
C GLY A 79 -5.90 -8.53 3.92
N ARG A 80 -6.52 -7.43 4.30
CA ARG A 80 -7.35 -7.28 5.51
C ARG A 80 -8.78 -6.95 5.09
N GLU A 81 -9.34 -5.88 5.64
CA GLU A 81 -10.69 -5.45 5.32
C GLU A 81 -10.74 -4.61 4.03
N ARG A 82 -11.89 -4.66 3.33
CA ARG A 82 -12.14 -3.76 2.20
C ARG A 82 -12.45 -2.36 2.71
N PHE A 83 -12.05 -1.36 1.95
CA PHE A 83 -12.45 0.02 2.20
C PHE A 83 -12.99 0.67 0.92
N ARG A 84 -13.68 1.79 1.09
CA ARG A 84 -14.14 2.66 0.00
C ARG A 84 -13.47 4.02 0.14
N LEU A 85 -12.87 4.50 -0.93
CA LEU A 85 -12.38 5.87 -1.06
C LEU A 85 -13.55 6.84 -1.03
N VAL A 86 -13.44 7.87 -0.21
CA VAL A 86 -14.45 8.93 -0.08
C VAL A 86 -13.91 10.24 -0.62
N GLU A 87 -12.64 10.50 -0.37
CA GLU A 87 -11.90 11.68 -0.78
C GLU A 87 -10.44 11.26 -0.94
N LEU A 88 -9.76 11.83 -1.94
CA LEU A 88 -8.31 11.71 -2.09
C LEU A 88 -7.68 12.99 -1.57
N THR A 89 -6.70 12.86 -0.67
CA THR A 89 -5.95 14.00 -0.16
C THR A 89 -4.52 14.03 -0.70
N GLU A 90 -3.97 15.24 -0.79
CA GLU A 90 -2.61 15.53 -1.24
C GLU A 90 -1.84 16.25 -0.13
N GLY A 91 -0.51 16.22 -0.20
CA GLY A 91 0.38 16.86 0.78
C GLY A 91 1.42 15.91 1.39
N ARG A 92 1.27 14.61 1.13
CA ARG A 92 2.28 13.57 1.38
C ARG A 92 2.92 13.15 0.05
N SER A 93 4.00 12.36 0.11
CA SER A 93 4.64 11.82 -1.10
C SER A 93 3.79 10.77 -1.83
N PHE A 94 2.80 10.21 -1.14
CA PHE A 94 1.79 9.27 -1.64
C PHE A 94 0.37 9.82 -1.39
N GLN A 95 -0.62 9.29 -2.10
CA GLN A 95 -2.03 9.66 -1.92
C GLN A 95 -2.60 9.02 -0.65
N THR A 96 -3.57 9.67 -0.01
CA THR A 96 -4.28 9.18 1.19
C THR A 96 -5.79 9.28 1.04
#